data_AF-A0A2K3LX38-F1
#
_entry.id   AF-A0A2K3LX38-F1
#
_cell.length_a   1.000
_cell.length_b   1.000
_cell.length_c   1.000
_cell.angle_alpha   90.00
_cell.angle_beta   90.00
_cell.angle_gamma   90.00
#
_symmetry.space_group_name_H-M   'P 1'
#
loop_
_entity.id
_entity.type
_entity.pdbx_description
1 polymer ?
#
loop_
_entity_poly.entity_id
_entity_poly.type
_entity_poly.pdbx_seq_one_letter_code
_entity_poly.pdbx_strand_id
1 'polypeptide(L)'
;SDLFLIADCFPLLEELDLSNPRKGVSRRSLRHGLETLSLALFKLRKVNLSGHNYINNQNLLHLFKNCKLLEAVIIFDCFGLTSAGISSSLRERPTLRSLSLSDSYEQLDYDERLNSHFIDSLVSLKGLTCIDLTRLQISDELLYSIARNTFQIIDVMFACILNVAC
;
A
#
# COMPACT_ATOMS: atom_id res chain seq x y z
N SER A 1 -21.30 5.74 10.31
CA SER A 1 -21.08 4.93 9.09
C SER A 1 -20.53 3.58 9.50
N ASP A 2 -20.58 2.58 8.61
CA ASP A 2 -20.17 1.20 8.91
C ASP A 2 -18.73 1.10 9.45
N LEU A 3 -17.85 2.04 9.06
CA LEU A 3 -16.47 2.11 9.55
C LEU A 3 -16.36 2.43 11.05
N PHE A 4 -17.27 3.25 11.60
CA PHE A 4 -17.32 3.49 13.06
C PHE A 4 -17.79 2.24 13.80
N LEU A 5 -18.78 1.53 13.26
CA LEU A 5 -19.24 0.28 13.86
C LEU A 5 -18.15 -0.78 13.85
N ILE A 6 -17.34 -0.86 12.78
CA ILE A 6 -16.19 -1.76 12.74
C ILE A 6 -15.18 -1.41 13.84
N ALA A 7 -14.86 -0.12 13.98
CA ALA A 7 -13.93 0.36 15.01
C ALA A 7 -14.41 0.03 16.43
N ASP A 8 -15.70 0.23 16.72
CA ASP A 8 -16.28 0.02 18.04
C ASP A 8 -16.49 -1.47 18.36
N CYS A 9 -16.96 -2.27 17.39
CA CYS A 9 -17.29 -3.67 17.61
C CYS A 9 -16.08 -4.61 17.51
N PHE A 10 -15.04 -4.24 16.73
CA PHE A 10 -13.89 -5.08 16.45
C PHE A 10 -12.55 -4.37 16.70
N PRO A 11 -12.30 -3.81 17.91
CA PRO A 11 -11.08 -3.06 18.20
C PRO A 11 -9.79 -3.90 18.11
N LEU A 12 -9.91 -5.24 18.19
CA LEU A 12 -8.79 -6.18 18.11
C LEU A 12 -8.57 -6.75 16.70
N LEU A 13 -9.24 -6.21 15.68
CA LEU A 13 -9.14 -6.71 14.31
C LEU A 13 -7.69 -6.63 13.79
N GLU A 14 -7.19 -7.76 13.30
CA GLU A 14 -5.83 -7.86 12.74
C GLU A 14 -5.81 -7.74 11.22
N GLU A 15 -6.90 -8.10 10.54
CA GLU A 15 -7.02 -7.99 9.07
C GLU A 15 -8.29 -7.25 8.67
N LEU A 16 -8.15 -6.26 7.79
CA LEU A 16 -9.27 -5.47 7.29
C LEU A 16 -9.20 -5.34 5.76
N ASP A 17 -10.24 -5.81 5.08
CA ASP A 17 -10.41 -5.60 3.65
C ASP A 17 -11.51 -4.56 3.39
N LEU A 18 -11.13 -3.43 2.80
CA LEU A 18 -12.04 -2.37 2.36
C LEU A 18 -12.11 -2.25 0.83
N SER A 19 -11.54 -3.20 0.10
CA SER A 19 -11.38 -3.10 -1.34
C SER A 19 -12.70 -3.02 -2.10
N ASN A 20 -12.64 -2.41 -3.30
CA ASN A 20 -13.74 -2.33 -4.24
C ASN A 20 -15.03 -1.73 -3.64
N PRO A 21 -14.96 -0.49 -3.11
CA PRO A 21 -16.12 0.16 -2.53
C PRO A 21 -17.26 0.26 -3.56
N ARG A 22 -18.50 0.05 -3.10
CA ARG A 22 -19.69 0.26 -3.95
C ARG A 22 -19.71 1.70 -4.49
N LYS A 23 -20.14 1.85 -5.74
CA LYS A 23 -20.34 3.17 -6.37
C LYS A 23 -21.30 3.99 -5.50
N GLY A 24 -20.88 5.19 -5.09
CA GLY A 24 -21.69 6.10 -4.27
C GLY A 24 -21.30 6.22 -2.79
N VAL A 25 -20.28 5.50 -2.31
CA VAL A 25 -19.70 5.79 -0.98
C VAL A 25 -19.21 7.23 -0.94
N SER A 26 -19.77 8.04 -0.02
CA SER A 26 -19.39 9.44 0.13
C SER A 26 -17.91 9.58 0.51
N ARG A 27 -17.15 10.32 -0.32
CA ARG A 27 -15.71 10.60 -0.09
C ARG A 27 -15.43 11.10 1.34
N ARG A 28 -16.33 11.93 1.89
CA ARG A 28 -16.21 12.47 3.25
C ARG A 28 -16.37 11.39 4.32
N SER A 29 -17.30 10.45 4.12
CA SER A 29 -17.57 9.38 5.08
C SER A 29 -16.38 8.43 5.23
N LEU A 30 -15.67 8.12 4.15
CA LEU A 30 -14.47 7.29 4.25
C LEU A 30 -13.28 8.06 4.81
N ARG A 31 -13.07 9.32 4.43
CA ARG A 31 -11.89 10.08 4.91
C ARG A 31 -11.84 10.12 6.44
N HIS A 32 -12.97 10.44 7.07
CA HIS A 32 -13.08 10.45 8.54
C HIS A 32 -13.13 9.03 9.12
N GLY A 33 -13.76 8.08 8.41
CA GLY A 33 -13.82 6.70 8.85
C GLY A 33 -12.45 6.01 8.87
N LEU A 34 -11.60 6.23 7.88
CA LEU A 34 -10.27 5.63 7.79
C LEU A 34 -9.31 6.21 8.85
N GLU A 35 -9.40 7.51 9.12
CA GLU A 35 -8.68 8.11 10.24
C GLU A 35 -9.12 7.50 11.57
N THR A 36 -10.43 7.37 11.80
CA THR A 36 -10.97 6.72 13.00
C THR A 36 -10.51 5.27 13.13
N LEU A 37 -10.60 4.49 12.05
CA LEU A 37 -10.13 3.11 12.00
C LEU A 37 -8.64 3.01 12.30
N SER A 38 -7.82 3.92 11.78
CA SER A 38 -6.38 3.91 12.05
C SER A 38 -6.03 4.09 13.52
N LEU A 39 -6.86 4.84 14.26
CA LEU A 39 -6.69 5.08 15.69
C LEU A 39 -7.26 3.92 16.52
N ALA A 40 -8.39 3.38 16.12
CA ALA A 40 -9.10 2.34 16.87
C ALA A 40 -8.49 0.94 16.67
N LEU A 41 -8.03 0.61 15.47
CA LEU A 41 -7.54 -0.74 15.12
C LEU A 41 -6.05 -0.88 15.42
N PHE A 42 -5.67 -0.70 16.68
CA PHE A 42 -4.27 -0.75 17.13
C PHE A 42 -3.60 -2.13 16.95
N LYS A 43 -4.40 -3.18 16.73
CA LYS A 43 -3.93 -4.54 16.41
C LYS A 43 -3.82 -4.83 14.92
N LEU A 44 -4.18 -3.89 14.04
CA LEU A 44 -4.21 -4.13 12.60
C LEU A 44 -2.81 -4.49 12.06
N ARG A 45 -2.73 -5.65 11.40
CA ARG A 45 -1.55 -6.23 10.77
C ARG A 45 -1.64 -6.22 9.25
N LYS A 46 -2.85 -6.35 8.70
CA LYS A 46 -3.07 -6.35 7.25
C LYS A 46 -4.24 -5.46 6.86
N VAL A 47 -4.05 -4.70 5.78
CA VAL A 47 -5.11 -3.87 5.22
C VAL A 47 -5.11 -3.91 3.69
N ASN A 48 -6.30 -4.04 3.12
CA ASN A 48 -6.52 -3.91 1.67
C ASN A 48 -7.37 -2.66 1.40
N LEU A 49 -6.81 -1.72 0.65
CA LEU A 49 -7.42 -0.43 0.32
C LEU A 49 -7.69 -0.29 -1.18
N SER A 50 -7.76 -1.40 -1.91
CA SER A 50 -7.81 -1.36 -3.38
C SER A 50 -9.11 -0.74 -3.93
N GLY A 51 -9.03 -0.05 -5.06
CA GLY A 51 -10.18 0.51 -5.77
C GLY A 51 -10.79 1.77 -5.13
N HIS A 52 -10.07 2.42 -4.21
CA HIS A 52 -10.52 3.67 -3.59
C HIS A 52 -10.04 4.91 -4.35
N ASN A 53 -10.93 5.53 -5.14
CA ASN A 53 -10.63 6.76 -5.91
C ASN A 53 -10.55 8.04 -5.05
N TYR A 54 -10.62 7.92 -3.73
CA TYR A 54 -10.73 9.06 -2.81
C TYR A 54 -9.84 8.92 -1.57
N ILE A 55 -9.10 7.82 -1.42
CA ILE A 55 -7.99 7.76 -0.47
C ILE A 55 -6.86 8.64 -1.02
N ASN A 56 -6.28 9.46 -0.16
CA ASN A 56 -5.17 10.32 -0.50
C ASN A 56 -3.92 10.06 0.37
N ASN A 57 -2.84 10.75 0.05
CA ASN A 57 -1.55 10.61 0.72
C ASN A 57 -1.63 10.81 2.25
N GLN A 58 -2.44 11.76 2.73
CA GLN A 58 -2.60 12.01 4.17
C GLN A 58 -3.29 10.85 4.87
N ASN A 59 -4.33 10.29 4.24
CA ASN A 59 -5.04 9.14 4.78
C ASN A 59 -4.11 7.94 4.93
N LEU A 60 -3.32 7.65 3.91
CA LEU A 60 -2.35 6.55 3.94
C LEU A 60 -1.27 6.78 5.00
N LEU A 61 -0.74 8.00 5.09
CA LEU A 61 0.26 8.36 6.09
C LEU A 61 -0.25 8.18 7.52
N HIS A 62 -1.47 8.64 7.82
CA HIS A 62 -2.08 8.47 9.13
C HIS A 62 -2.27 6.99 9.48
N LEU A 63 -2.71 6.17 8.52
CA LEU A 63 -2.83 4.72 8.70
C LEU A 63 -1.49 4.09 9.09
N PHE A 64 -0.42 4.38 8.33
CA PHE A 64 0.92 3.85 8.61
C PHE A 64 1.49 4.38 9.92
N LYS A 65 1.16 5.62 10.31
CA LYS A 65 1.55 6.19 11.60
C LYS A 65 0.85 5.52 12.76
N ASN A 66 -0.45 5.27 12.69
CA ASN A 66 -1.23 4.83 13.84
C ASN A 66 -1.26 3.30 14.00
N CYS A 67 -1.32 2.54 12.90
CA CYS A 67 -1.31 1.08 12.93
C CYS A 67 0.12 0.54 13.13
N LYS A 68 0.58 0.54 14.40
CA LYS A 68 1.98 0.23 14.72
C LYS A 68 2.41 -1.21 14.41
N LEU A 69 1.44 -2.14 14.35
CA LEU A 69 1.64 -3.55 14.07
C LEU A 69 1.42 -3.92 12.59
N LEU A 70 1.26 -2.92 11.71
CA LEU A 70 1.00 -3.15 10.30
C LEU A 70 2.19 -3.84 9.62
N GLU A 71 1.91 -4.97 8.97
CA GLU A 71 2.87 -5.84 8.31
C GLU A 71 2.57 -6.04 6.82
N ALA A 72 1.30 -5.93 6.40
CA ALA A 72 0.90 -6.17 5.02
C ALA A 72 -0.08 -5.09 4.52
N VAL A 73 0.17 -4.56 3.34
CA VAL A 73 -0.65 -3.51 2.75
C VAL A 73 -0.86 -3.75 1.26
N ILE A 74 -2.12 -3.68 0.83
CA ILE A 74 -2.52 -3.84 -0.58
C ILE A 74 -3.21 -2.56 -1.05
N ILE A 75 -2.69 -1.96 -2.13
CA ILE A 75 -3.14 -0.68 -2.68
C ILE A 75 -3.16 -0.77 -4.21
N PHE A 76 -4.17 -1.45 -4.75
CA PHE A 76 -4.41 -1.45 -6.19
C PHE A 76 -5.40 -0.36 -6.59
N ASP A 77 -5.20 0.22 -7.77
CA ASP A 77 -6.17 1.12 -8.41
C ASP A 77 -6.62 2.31 -7.52
N CYS A 78 -5.68 2.87 -6.75
CA CYS A 78 -5.92 4.05 -5.89
C CYS A 78 -5.38 5.32 -6.54
N PHE A 79 -6.26 6.05 -7.24
CA PHE A 79 -5.92 7.23 -8.04
C PHE A 79 -5.52 8.47 -7.22
N GLY A 80 -5.88 8.53 -5.93
CA GLY A 80 -5.54 9.68 -5.08
C GLY A 80 -4.14 9.60 -4.45
N LEU A 81 -3.36 8.56 -4.76
CA LEU A 81 -2.04 8.31 -4.18
C LEU A 81 -0.92 8.59 -5.18
N THR A 82 0.06 9.36 -4.72
CA THR A 82 1.28 9.68 -5.47
C THR A 82 2.48 8.89 -4.94
N SER A 83 3.54 8.79 -5.75
CA SER A 83 4.80 8.17 -5.34
C SER A 83 5.34 8.74 -4.02
N ALA A 84 5.37 10.06 -3.90
CA ALA A 84 5.85 10.75 -2.70
C ALA A 84 4.98 10.42 -1.47
N GLY A 85 3.65 10.30 -1.65
CA GLY A 85 2.74 9.90 -0.58
C GLY A 85 2.95 8.47 -0.11
N ILE A 86 3.15 7.54 -1.04
CA ILE A 86 3.46 6.16 -0.72
C ILE A 86 4.83 6.08 -0.02
N SER A 87 5.85 6.71 -0.60
CA SER A 87 7.21 6.76 -0.07
C SER A 87 7.28 7.29 1.37
N SER A 88 6.60 8.41 1.63
CA SER A 88 6.52 8.97 2.98
C SER A 88 5.79 8.04 3.95
N SER A 89 4.75 7.34 3.49
CA SER A 89 4.04 6.35 4.32
C SER A 89 4.93 5.15 4.65
N LEU A 90 5.64 4.59 3.67
CA LEU A 90 6.55 3.43 3.89
C LEU A 90 7.59 3.72 4.98
N ARG A 91 8.12 4.96 5.03
CA ARG A 91 9.11 5.38 6.04
C ARG A 91 8.58 5.32 7.48
N GLU A 92 7.26 5.47 7.67
CA GLU A 92 6.63 5.36 8.99
C GLU A 92 6.50 3.91 9.46
N ARG A 93 6.65 2.93 8.57
CA ARG A 93 6.49 1.50 8.85
C ARG A 93 7.65 0.66 8.31
N PRO A 94 8.87 0.82 8.84
CA PRO A 94 10.04 0.02 8.43
C PRO A 94 9.89 -1.48 8.74
N THR A 95 8.89 -1.87 9.54
CA THR A 95 8.56 -3.26 9.89
C THR A 95 7.65 -3.95 8.88
N LEU A 96 7.23 -3.27 7.80
CA LEU A 96 6.36 -3.84 6.79
C LEU A 96 7.03 -5.04 6.11
N ARG A 97 6.27 -6.13 5.96
CA ARG A 97 6.71 -7.42 5.40
C ARG A 97 6.15 -7.70 4.01
N SER A 98 4.98 -7.15 3.70
CA SER A 98 4.30 -7.33 2.43
C SER A 98 3.75 -6.01 1.90
N LEU A 99 4.03 -5.73 0.63
CA LEU A 99 3.56 -4.55 -0.07
C LEU A 99 3.06 -4.92 -1.46
N SER A 100 1.81 -4.60 -1.75
CA SER A 100 1.22 -4.80 -3.08
C SER A 100 0.72 -3.46 -3.63
N LEU A 101 1.24 -3.07 -4.79
CA LEU A 101 0.95 -1.81 -5.49
C LEU A 101 0.68 -2.11 -6.96
N SER A 102 -0.24 -1.36 -7.58
CA SER A 102 -0.46 -1.42 -9.02
C SER A 102 -0.56 -0.02 -9.58
N ASP A 103 -0.33 0.10 -10.88
CA ASP A 103 -0.68 1.35 -11.53
C ASP A 103 -2.20 1.51 -11.62
N SER A 104 -2.63 2.76 -11.67
CA SER A 104 -4.01 3.13 -11.92
C SER A 104 -4.09 3.67 -13.34
N TYR A 105 -4.72 2.90 -14.24
CA TYR A 105 -4.72 3.04 -15.71
C TYR A 105 -5.05 4.42 -16.32
N GLU A 106 -5.41 5.44 -15.53
CA GLU A 106 -5.96 6.71 -16.03
C GLU A 106 -5.12 7.97 -15.69
N GLN A 107 -3.92 7.86 -15.11
CA GLN A 107 -3.04 9.02 -14.91
C GLN A 107 -1.96 9.11 -16.00
N LEU A 108 -2.08 10.16 -16.83
CA LEU A 108 -1.31 10.46 -18.03
C LEU A 108 0.16 10.90 -17.79
N ASP A 109 0.75 10.57 -16.64
CA ASP A 109 2.18 10.81 -16.38
C ASP A 109 2.80 9.52 -15.82
N TYR A 110 3.21 8.66 -16.75
CA TYR A 110 3.66 7.28 -16.54
C TYR A 110 5.00 7.18 -15.76
N ASP A 111 5.73 8.27 -15.57
CA ASP A 111 7.15 8.24 -15.19
C ASP A 111 7.41 8.47 -13.67
N GLU A 112 6.47 9.06 -12.92
CA GLU A 112 6.79 9.51 -11.56
C GLU A 112 6.53 8.48 -10.45
N ARG A 113 5.79 7.39 -10.71
CA ARG A 113 5.35 6.49 -9.63
C ARG A 113 6.50 5.72 -8.97
N LEU A 114 7.46 5.25 -9.77
CA LEU A 114 8.60 4.46 -9.32
C LEU A 114 9.92 5.26 -9.38
N ASN A 115 9.87 6.53 -8.98
CA ASN A 115 11.06 7.38 -8.90
C ASN A 115 12.06 6.90 -7.82
N SER A 116 13.25 7.51 -7.81
CA SER A 116 14.33 7.17 -6.87
C SER A 116 13.92 7.26 -5.39
N HIS A 117 13.06 8.21 -5.01
CA HIS A 117 12.57 8.32 -3.63
C HIS A 117 11.70 7.14 -3.20
N PHE A 118 10.91 6.59 -4.13
CA PHE A 118 10.16 5.36 -3.90
C PHE A 118 11.12 4.17 -3.73
N ILE A 119 12.09 4.03 -4.64
CA ILE A 119 13.10 2.96 -4.58
C ILE A 119 13.81 3.01 -3.23
N ASP A 120 14.32 4.18 -2.81
CA ASP A 120 14.98 4.40 -1.52
C ASP A 120 14.11 3.98 -0.33
N SER A 121 12.83 4.37 -0.37
CA SER A 121 11.90 4.06 0.72
C SER A 121 11.58 2.57 0.76
N LEU A 122 11.44 1.92 -0.40
CA LEU A 122 11.23 0.48 -0.52
C LEU A 122 12.42 -0.32 -0.01
N VAL A 123 13.65 0.00 -0.45
CA VAL A 123 14.86 -0.72 -0.01
C VAL A 123 15.21 -0.50 1.46
N SER A 124 14.63 0.53 2.08
CA SER A 124 14.75 0.75 3.52
C SER A 124 13.97 -0.26 4.36
N LEU A 125 12.98 -0.94 3.76
CA LEU A 125 12.15 -1.97 4.42
C LEU A 125 12.92 -3.30 4.54
N LYS A 126 13.81 -3.39 5.54
CA LYS A 126 14.67 -4.57 5.72
C LYS A 126 13.93 -5.87 6.04
N GLY A 127 12.67 -5.77 6.48
CA GLY A 127 11.80 -6.91 6.76
C GLY A 127 10.89 -7.32 5.60
N LEU A 128 10.98 -6.66 4.43
CA LEU A 128 10.11 -6.94 3.29
C LEU A 128 10.43 -8.31 2.69
N THR A 129 9.46 -9.21 2.69
CA THR A 129 9.56 -10.58 2.15
C THR A 129 8.65 -10.81 0.95
N CYS A 130 7.66 -9.95 0.74
CA CYS A 130 6.70 -10.06 -0.34
C CYS A 130 6.49 -8.68 -0.97
N ILE A 131 6.65 -8.63 -2.29
CA ILE A 131 6.38 -7.43 -3.07
C ILE A 131 5.56 -7.79 -4.30
N ASP A 132 4.46 -7.11 -4.53
CA ASP A 132 3.67 -7.26 -5.75
C ASP A 132 3.60 -5.88 -6.43
N LEU A 133 4.22 -5.78 -7.60
CA LEU A 133 4.25 -4.57 -8.43
C LEU A 133 3.50 -4.80 -9.75
N THR A 134 2.49 -5.67 -9.75
CA THR A 134 1.73 -6.03 -10.94
C THR A 134 1.14 -4.78 -11.59
N ARG A 135 1.21 -4.71 -12.93
CA ARG A 135 0.79 -3.57 -13.76
C ARG A 135 1.59 -2.28 -13.57
N LEU A 136 2.73 -2.30 -12.87
CA LEU A 136 3.68 -1.19 -12.88
C LEU A 136 4.76 -1.44 -13.93
N GLN A 137 5.23 -0.38 -14.59
CA GLN A 137 6.41 -0.45 -15.44
C GLN A 137 7.66 -0.50 -14.56
N ILE A 138 8.20 -1.70 -14.36
CA ILE A 138 9.35 -1.91 -13.48
C ILE A 138 10.64 -1.54 -14.24
N SER A 139 11.45 -0.64 -13.68
CA SER A 139 12.77 -0.29 -14.22
C SER A 139 13.86 -1.28 -13.78
N ASP A 140 14.92 -1.40 -14.59
CA ASP A 140 16.10 -2.20 -14.25
C ASP A 140 16.75 -1.71 -12.94
N GLU A 141 16.70 -0.40 -12.66
CA GLU A 141 17.19 0.19 -11.41
C GLU A 141 16.42 -0.34 -10.19
N LEU A 142 15.09 -0.41 -10.27
CA LEU A 142 14.26 -0.95 -9.21
C LEU A 142 14.53 -2.45 -9.01
N LEU A 143 14.62 -3.23 -10.10
CA LEU A 143 14.96 -4.66 -10.04
C LEU A 143 16.31 -4.89 -9.36
N TYR A 144 17.33 -4.15 -9.81
CA TYR A 144 18.68 -4.22 -9.24
C TYR A 144 18.69 -3.85 -7.75
N SER A 145 17.95 -2.81 -7.37
CA SER A 145 17.88 -2.33 -6.00
C SER A 145 17.18 -3.32 -5.06
N ILE A 146 16.11 -3.97 -5.52
CA ILE A 146 15.41 -5.04 -4.78
C ILE A 146 16.34 -6.26 -4.63
N ALA A 147 16.94 -6.73 -5.73
CA ALA A 147 17.82 -7.89 -5.75
C ALA A 147 19.02 -7.72 -4.80
N ARG A 148 19.59 -6.52 -4.73
CA ARG A 148 20.71 -6.20 -3.84
C ARG A 148 20.33 -6.17 -2.36
N ASN A 149 19.10 -5.77 -2.04
CA ASN A 149 18.67 -5.60 -0.65
C ASN A 149 18.09 -6.86 -0.02
N THR A 150 17.75 -7.88 -0.82
CA THR A 150 16.99 -9.02 -0.33
C THR A 150 17.46 -10.36 -0.95
N PHE A 151 18.29 -11.10 -0.22
CA PHE A 151 18.68 -12.48 -0.57
C PHE A 151 17.51 -13.50 -0.52
N GLN A 152 16.31 -13.09 -0.10
CA GLN A 152 15.13 -13.96 0.08
C GLN A 152 13.97 -13.67 -0.90
N ILE A 153 14.04 -12.64 -1.75
CA ILE A 153 13.01 -12.32 -2.77
C ILE A 153 13.37 -13.03 -4.09
N ILE A 154 13.69 -14.33 -4.04
CA ILE A 154 13.98 -15.11 -5.25
C ILE A 154 12.68 -15.64 -5.87
N ASP A 155 11.67 -15.98 -5.07
CA ASP A 155 10.39 -16.51 -5.59
C ASP A 155 9.48 -15.44 -6.21
N VAL A 156 9.57 -14.19 -5.74
CA VAL A 156 8.66 -13.11 -6.16
C VAL A 156 9.09 -12.47 -7.48
N MET A 157 10.41 -12.37 -7.73
CA MET A 157 10.89 -11.89 -9.03
C MET A 157 10.46 -12.81 -10.18
N PHE A 158 10.36 -14.13 -9.96
CA PHE A 158 9.91 -15.07 -10.99
C PHE A 158 8.47 -14.83 -11.44
N ALA A 159 7.56 -14.46 -10.52
CA ALA A 159 6.17 -14.13 -10.88
C ALA A 159 6.07 -12.81 -11.67
N CYS A 160 6.87 -11.79 -11.33
CA CYS A 160 6.92 -10.54 -12.07
C CYS A 160 7.58 -10.68 -13.45
N ILE A 161 8.64 -11.47 -13.59
CA ILE A 161 9.34 -11.68 -14.87
C ILE A 161 8.49 -12.53 -15.83
N LEU A 162 7.77 -13.55 -15.34
CA LEU A 162 6.92 -14.41 -16.18
C LEU A 162 5.73 -13.65 -16.79
N ASN A 163 5.20 -12.64 -16.11
CA ASN A 163 4.09 -11.81 -16.64
C ASN A 163 4.53 -10.73 -17.65
N VAL A 164 5.84 -10.50 -17.84
CA VAL A 164 6.39 -9.62 -18.89
C VAL A 164 6.80 -10.43 -20.13
N ALA A 165 6.91 -11.76 -20.01
CA ALA A 165 7.39 -12.66 -21.07
C ALA A 165 6.28 -13.47 -21.77
N CYS A 166 4.99 -13.14 -21.58
CA CYS A 166 3.87 -13.75 -22.29
C CYS A 166 2.95 -12.69 -22.90
#